data_AF-A0A7S1RT51-F1
#
_entry.id   AF-A0A7S1RT51-F1
#
_cell.length_a   1.000
_cell.length_b   1.000
_cell.length_c   1.000
_cell.angle_alpha   90.00
_cell.angle_beta   90.00
_cell.angle_gamma   90.00
#
_symmetry.space_group_name_H-M   'P 1'
#
loop_
_entity.id
_entity.type
_entity.pdbx_description
1 polymer ?
#
loop_
_entity_poly.entity_id
_entity_poly.type
_entity_poly.pdbx_seq_one_letter_code
_entity_poly.pdbx_strand_id
1 'polypeptide(L)'
;CIDQVHAKVPGCSGFCGLIENDYVYPGGNIFDVKNVANAQDCCDRCRGMSNCTAWSWGKKPGTTYHGWCYLKNQMEFIRHEDDSFVSGIPGRNTMTFQIKSRHGHCLDWGGHLHIE
;
A
#
# COMPACT_ATOMS: atom_id res chain seq x y z
N CYS A 1 11.75 8.88 6.11
CA CYS A 1 10.28 8.70 6.08
C CYS A 1 9.83 7.60 5.13
N ILE A 2 10.56 7.38 4.03
CA ILE A 2 10.26 6.37 3.00
C ILE A 2 10.09 4.99 3.60
N ASP A 3 11.03 4.52 4.44
CA ASP A 3 10.89 3.19 5.04
C ASP A 3 9.80 3.18 6.11
N GLN A 4 8.98 2.14 6.11
CA GLN A 4 7.88 1.97 7.06
C GLN A 4 8.37 1.86 8.51
N VAL A 5 9.57 1.31 8.72
CA VAL A 5 10.23 1.27 10.05
C VAL A 5 10.48 2.68 10.62
N HIS A 6 10.51 3.71 9.77
CA HIS A 6 10.66 5.11 10.16
C HIS A 6 9.32 5.81 10.47
N ALA A 7 8.20 5.09 10.57
CA ALA A 7 6.88 5.68 10.86
C ALA A 7 6.84 6.51 12.16
N LYS A 8 7.70 6.19 13.14
CA LYS A 8 7.77 6.88 14.44
C LYS A 8 8.89 7.94 14.53
N VAL A 9 9.65 8.15 13.46
CA VAL A 9 10.73 9.17 13.45
C VAL A 9 10.10 10.57 13.44
N PRO A 10 10.53 11.50 14.32
CA PRO A 10 10.07 12.89 14.29
C PRO A 10 10.22 13.51 12.90
N GLY A 11 9.17 14.18 12.41
CA GLY A 11 9.13 14.74 11.05
C GLY A 11 8.72 13.77 9.94
N CYS A 12 8.44 12.50 10.25
CA CYS A 12 7.93 11.51 9.29
C CYS A 12 6.46 11.13 9.46
N SER A 13 5.75 11.80 10.38
CA SER A 13 4.30 11.68 10.53
C SER A 13 3.59 12.16 9.25
N GLY A 14 2.55 11.45 8.82
CA GLY A 14 1.77 11.80 7.63
C GLY A 14 2.46 11.51 6.30
N PHE A 15 3.69 10.98 6.28
CA PHE A 15 4.30 10.52 5.03
C PHE A 15 3.58 9.28 4.53
N CYS A 16 3.26 9.21 3.23
CA CYS A 16 2.82 7.99 2.56
C CYS A 16 3.66 7.75 1.31
N GLY A 17 3.73 6.49 0.88
CA GLY A 17 4.36 6.13 -0.37
C GLY A 17 3.45 6.45 -1.56
N LEU A 18 3.18 5.44 -2.38
CA LEU A 18 2.21 5.54 -3.46
C LEU A 18 0.79 5.74 -2.91
N ILE A 19 0.07 6.69 -3.49
CA ILE A 19 -1.37 6.90 -3.32
C ILE A 19 -2.00 6.93 -4.70
N GLU A 20 -3.03 6.12 -4.91
CA GLU A 20 -3.77 6.00 -6.17
C GLU A 20 -5.26 6.22 -5.91
N ASN A 21 -5.83 7.20 -6.60
CA ASN A 21 -7.28 7.41 -6.63
C ASN A 21 -7.93 6.45 -7.62
N ASP A 22 -9.16 6.06 -7.33
CA ASP A 22 -10.00 5.27 -8.25
C ASP A 22 -9.44 3.86 -8.51
N TYR A 23 -8.68 3.34 -7.54
CA TYR A 23 -8.20 1.98 -7.51
C TYR A 23 -8.50 1.31 -6.18
N VAL A 24 -8.90 0.05 -6.25
CA VAL A 24 -8.93 -0.88 -5.13
C VAL A 24 -7.80 -1.89 -5.29
N TYR A 25 -7.16 -2.24 -4.19
CA TYR A 25 -6.22 -3.37 -4.16
C TYR A 25 -6.95 -4.59 -3.59
N PRO A 26 -7.41 -5.55 -4.41
CA PRO A 26 -8.20 -6.67 -3.93
C PRO A 26 -7.37 -7.66 -3.11
N GLY A 27 -8.02 -8.32 -2.16
CA GLY A 27 -7.41 -9.36 -1.32
C GLY A 27 -6.46 -8.83 -0.25
N GLY A 28 -5.82 -9.78 0.44
CA GLY A 28 -4.78 -9.50 1.44
C GLY A 28 -5.25 -8.79 2.72
N ASN A 29 -6.55 -8.59 2.94
CA ASN A 29 -7.07 -7.90 4.14
C ASN A 29 -6.62 -8.63 5.41
N ILE A 30 -5.90 -7.92 6.27
CA ILE A 30 -5.50 -8.40 7.60
C ILE A 30 -6.29 -7.71 8.70
N PHE A 31 -6.80 -6.50 8.44
CA PHE A 31 -7.59 -5.75 9.41
C PHE A 31 -8.44 -4.68 8.74
N ASP A 32 -9.66 -4.48 9.25
CA ASP A 32 -10.59 -3.47 8.74
C ASP A 32 -10.88 -2.44 9.84
N VAL A 33 -10.65 -1.17 9.53
CA VAL A 33 -10.93 -0.04 10.41
C VAL A 33 -12.09 0.76 9.85
N LYS A 34 -13.17 0.91 10.61
CA LYS A 34 -14.35 1.70 10.21
C LYS A 34 -14.23 3.15 10.63
N ASN A 35 -15.05 4.02 10.02
CA ASN A 35 -15.15 5.44 10.33
C ASN A 35 -13.81 6.20 10.22
N VAL A 36 -12.97 5.80 9.26
CA VAL A 36 -11.73 6.50 8.92
C VAL A 36 -12.07 7.68 8.00
N ALA A 37 -11.65 8.89 8.39
CA ALA A 37 -12.14 10.12 7.80
C ALA A 37 -11.62 10.38 6.38
N ASN A 38 -10.41 9.90 6.07
CA ASN A 38 -9.75 10.14 4.80
C ASN A 38 -8.69 9.07 4.50
N ALA A 39 -8.16 9.09 3.27
CA ALA A 39 -7.14 8.16 2.81
C ALA A 39 -5.82 8.26 3.60
N GLN A 40 -5.43 9.47 4.03
CA GLN A 40 -4.20 9.72 4.78
C GLN A 40 -4.25 9.01 6.14
N ASP A 41 -5.37 9.10 6.85
CA ASP A 41 -5.59 8.39 8.12
C ASP A 41 -5.50 6.86 7.93
N CYS A 42 -5.97 6.33 6.78
CA CYS A 42 -5.88 4.91 6.46
C CYS A 42 -4.42 4.49 6.24
N CYS A 43 -3.66 5.30 5.50
CA CYS A 43 -2.24 5.09 5.30
C CYS A 43 -1.45 5.14 6.61
N ASP A 44 -1.71 6.11 7.49
CA ASP A 44 -1.01 6.23 8.77
C ASP A 44 -1.27 5.01 9.67
N ARG A 45 -2.48 4.45 9.64
CA ARG A 45 -2.79 3.18 10.31
C ARG A 45 -1.99 2.02 9.73
N CYS A 46 -1.87 1.93 8.40
CA CYS A 46 -1.04 0.93 7.76
C CYS A 46 0.44 1.10 8.13
N ARG A 47 0.96 2.33 8.15
CA ARG A 47 2.34 2.64 8.59
C ARG A 47 2.63 2.21 10.01
N GLY A 48 1.64 2.34 10.90
CA GLY A 48 1.74 1.88 12.29
C GLY A 48 1.79 0.36 12.46
N MET A 49 1.52 -0.41 11.41
CA MET A 49 1.39 -1.86 11.44
C MET A 49 2.46 -2.52 10.55
N SER A 50 3.44 -3.19 11.16
CA SER A 50 4.64 -3.69 10.45
C SER A 50 4.36 -4.70 9.33
N ASN A 51 3.27 -5.47 9.42
CA ASN A 51 2.84 -6.43 8.40
C ASN A 51 1.84 -5.84 7.39
N CYS A 52 1.48 -4.56 7.51
CA CYS A 52 0.66 -3.89 6.51
C CYS A 52 1.55 -3.42 5.36
N THR A 53 1.38 -4.02 4.19
CA THR A 53 2.15 -3.72 2.98
C THR A 53 1.36 -2.85 2.00
N ALA A 54 0.04 -2.79 2.14
CA ALA A 54 -0.83 -1.94 1.33
C ALA A 54 -2.13 -1.59 2.08
N TRP A 55 -2.88 -0.63 1.57
CA TRP A 55 -4.14 -0.21 2.15
C TRP A 55 -5.14 0.24 1.06
N SER A 56 -6.44 0.11 1.35
CA SER A 56 -7.52 0.68 0.54
C SER A 56 -8.55 1.35 1.43
N TRP A 57 -8.94 2.59 1.10
CA TRP A 57 -9.94 3.37 1.82
C TRP A 57 -11.16 3.62 0.94
N GLY A 58 -12.36 3.29 1.44
CA GLY A 58 -13.61 3.53 0.74
C GLY A 58 -14.01 5.01 0.80
N LYS A 59 -13.80 5.74 -0.30
CA LYS A 59 -14.00 7.19 -0.39
C LYS A 59 -15.42 7.63 -0.73
N LYS A 60 -16.22 6.74 -1.31
CA LYS A 60 -17.49 7.11 -1.95
C LYS A 60 -18.64 7.13 -0.96
N PRO A 61 -19.27 8.30 -0.70
CA PRO A 61 -20.43 8.38 0.20
C PRO A 61 -21.62 7.54 -0.28
N GLY A 62 -22.49 7.15 0.65
CA GLY A 62 -23.69 6.35 0.33
C GLY A 62 -23.43 4.86 0.04
N THR A 63 -22.18 4.42 0.14
CA THR A 63 -21.78 3.03 0.00
C THR A 63 -21.57 2.36 1.36
N THR A 64 -21.64 1.04 1.42
CA THR A 64 -21.44 0.27 2.66
C THR A 64 -20.01 0.34 3.19
N TYR A 65 -19.04 0.55 2.30
CA TYR A 65 -17.61 0.66 2.60
C TYR A 65 -17.14 2.12 2.77
N HIS A 66 -18.04 3.11 2.74
CA HIS A 66 -17.67 4.50 2.99
C HIS A 66 -17.00 4.66 4.36
N GLY A 67 -15.79 5.22 4.38
CA GLY A 67 -15.00 5.37 5.60
C GLY A 67 -14.39 4.07 6.13
N TRP A 68 -14.48 2.96 5.39
CA TRP A 68 -13.75 1.73 5.74
C TRP A 68 -12.33 1.81 5.21
N CYS A 69 -11.39 1.41 6.05
CA CYS A 69 -9.98 1.30 5.74
C CYS A 69 -9.57 -0.17 5.86
N TYR A 70 -9.21 -0.76 4.73
CA TYR A 70 -8.75 -2.13 4.62
C TYR A 70 -7.22 -2.13 4.68
N LEU A 71 -6.66 -2.59 5.79
CA LEU A 71 -5.22 -2.80 5.96
C LEU A 71 -4.86 -4.17 5.41
N LYS A 72 -3.79 -4.24 4.61
CA LYS A 72 -3.48 -5.42 3.81
C LYS A 72 -2.06 -5.89 3.97
N ASN A 73 -1.87 -7.20 3.99
CA ASN A 73 -0.60 -7.85 3.71
C ASN A 73 -0.67 -8.47 2.31
N GLN A 74 -0.44 -7.64 1.31
CA GLN A 74 -0.46 -8.02 -0.10
C GLN A 74 0.95 -8.41 -0.55
N MET A 75 1.11 -9.66 -1.01
CA MET A 75 2.36 -10.16 -1.58
C MET A 75 2.42 -9.94 -3.10
N GLU A 76 1.28 -10.02 -3.77
CA GLU A 76 1.13 -9.74 -5.20
C GLU A 76 0.49 -8.39 -5.41
N PHE A 77 1.09 -7.53 -6.23
CA PHE A 77 0.56 -6.19 -6.51
C PHE A 77 -0.58 -6.27 -7.53
N ILE A 78 -1.77 -6.62 -7.05
CA ILE A 78 -3.01 -6.61 -7.82
C ILE A 78 -3.73 -5.30 -7.55
N ARG A 79 -4.12 -4.59 -8.60
CA ARG A 79 -4.93 -3.37 -8.54
C ARG A 79 -6.04 -3.42 -9.58
N HIS A 80 -7.24 -3.01 -9.21
CA HIS A 80 -8.42 -2.93 -10.07
C HIS A 80 -8.95 -1.51 -10.04
N GLU A 81 -9.39 -1.00 -11.19
CA GLU A 81 -10.08 0.30 -11.25
C GLU A 81 -11.41 0.21 -10.49
N ASP A 82 -11.62 1.11 -9.55
CA ASP A 82 -12.85 1.26 -8.78
C ASP A 82 -12.88 2.68 -8.18
N ASP A 83 -13.80 3.51 -8.67
CA ASP A 83 -13.99 4.91 -8.25
C ASP A 83 -14.42 5.06 -6.79
N SER A 84 -14.70 3.94 -6.12
CA SER A 84 -15.12 3.89 -4.74
C SER A 84 -13.98 3.93 -3.75
N PHE A 85 -12.74 3.76 -4.22
CA PHE A 85 -11.57 3.58 -3.37
C PHE A 85 -10.43 4.57 -3.66
N VAL A 86 -9.64 4.83 -2.62
CA VAL A 86 -8.26 5.30 -2.72
C VAL A 86 -7.39 4.19 -2.13
N SER A 87 -6.36 3.77 -2.85
CA SER A 87 -5.44 2.75 -2.36
C SER A 87 -4.00 3.25 -2.34
N GLY A 88 -3.13 2.52 -1.68
CA GLY A 88 -1.73 2.89 -1.65
C GLY A 88 -0.84 1.96 -0.87
N ILE A 89 0.43 2.31 -0.82
CA ILE A 89 1.44 1.65 0.02
C ILE A 89 1.91 2.62 1.12
N PRO A 90 2.13 2.13 2.34
CA PRO A 90 2.54 2.98 3.46
C PRO A 90 3.93 3.60 3.26
N GLY A 91 4.78 3.00 2.42
CA GLY A 91 6.17 3.37 2.20
C GLY A 91 6.95 2.17 1.69
N ARG A 92 8.28 2.25 1.68
CA ARG A 92 9.14 1.08 1.42
C ARG A 92 9.08 0.14 2.62
N ASN A 93 8.75 -1.11 2.37
CA ASN A 93 8.98 -2.21 3.31
C ASN A 93 10.18 -3.04 2.84
N THR A 94 10.60 -4.02 3.63
CA THR A 94 11.64 -4.97 3.25
C THR A 94 11.20 -5.95 2.16
N MET A 95 9.93 -5.91 1.72
CA MET A 95 9.48 -6.62 0.53
C MET A 95 9.84 -5.77 -0.70
N THR A 96 11.09 -5.86 -1.14
CA THR A 96 11.45 -5.46 -2.50
C THR A 96 10.61 -6.29 -3.47
N PHE A 97 9.60 -5.66 -4.07
CA PHE A 97 8.92 -6.24 -5.23
C PHE A 97 9.97 -6.45 -6.31
N GLN A 98 10.35 -7.70 -6.55
CA GLN A 98 11.14 -8.05 -7.72
C GLN A 98 10.23 -7.83 -8.93
N ILE A 99 10.49 -6.79 -9.72
CA ILE A 99 9.86 -6.63 -11.03
C ILE A 99 10.40 -7.78 -11.89
N LYS A 100 9.65 -8.87 -11.95
CA LYS A 100 9.94 -9.92 -12.92
C LYS A 100 9.51 -9.40 -14.28
N SER A 101 10.48 -9.25 -15.17
CA SER A 101 10.18 -9.13 -16.60
C SER A 101 9.29 -10.29 -17.03
N ARG A 102 8.50 -10.14 -18.09
CA ARG A 102 7.70 -11.23 -18.69
C ARG A 102 8.51 -12.49 -19.04
N HIS A 103 9.84 -12.38 -19.06
CA HIS A 103 10.79 -13.46 -19.30
C HIS A 103 11.44 -14.01 -18.01
N GLY A 104 10.98 -13.62 -16.82
CA GLY A 104 11.47 -14.17 -15.55
C GLY A 104 12.76 -13.58 -14.99
N HIS A 105 13.34 -12.54 -15.62
CA HIS A 105 14.54 -11.88 -15.11
C HIS A 105 14.17 -10.85 -14.02
N CYS A 106 14.82 -10.98 -12.85
CA CYS A 106 14.78 -9.98 -11.78
C CYS A 106 15.77 -8.85 -12.10
N LEU A 107 15.30 -7.59 -12.07
CA LEU A 107 16.17 -6.43 -12.22
C LEU A 107 16.70 -6.02 -10.85
N ASP A 108 17.94 -6.39 -10.54
CA ASP A 108 18.63 -5.87 -9.36
C ASP A 108 19.07 -4.42 -9.59
N TRP A 109 18.97 -3.60 -8.53
CA TRP A 109 19.48 -2.23 -8.48
C TRP A 109 21.02 -2.26 -8.51
N GLY A 110 21.57 -2.43 -9.70
CA GLY A 110 23.01 -2.53 -9.93
C GLY A 110 23.44 -2.64 -11.38
N GLY A 111 22.51 -2.72 -12.34
CA GLY A 111 22.85 -2.60 -13.77
C GLY A 111 23.86 -3.62 -14.31
N HIS A 112 24.07 -4.75 -13.62
CA HIS A 112 24.91 -5.83 -14.14
C HIS A 112 24.06 -7.06 -14.39
N LEU A 113 23.94 -7.39 -15.68
CA LEU A 113 23.30 -8.59 -16.18
C LEU A 113 24.21 -9.78 -15.85
N HIS A 114 23.84 -10.58 -14.84
CA HIS A 114 24.45 -11.90 -14.65
C HIS A 114 23.69 -12.90 -15.51
N ILE A 115 24.42 -13.54 -16.42
CA ILE A 115 23.98 -14.67 -17.24
C ILE A 115 24.71 -15.89 -16.66
N GLU A 116 23.96 -16.89 -16.18
CA GLU A 116 24.45 -18.28 -16.08
C GLU A 116 24.15 -19.02 -17.38
#